data_AF-A0A1Q7BSE8-F1
#
_entry.id   AF-A0A1Q7BSE8-F1
#
_cell.length_a   1.000
_cell.length_b   1.000
_cell.length_c   1.000
_cell.angle_alpha   90.00
_cell.angle_beta   90.00
_cell.angle_gamma   90.00
#
_symmetry.space_group_name_H-M   'P 1'
#
loop_
_entity.id
_entity.type
_entity.pdbx_description
1 polymer ?
#
loop_
_entity_poly.entity_id
_entity_poly.type
_entity_poly.pdbx_seq_one_letter_code
_entity_poly.pdbx_strand_id
1 'polypeptide(L)'
;MVGNRATFAADLAPCGKTVGGECYRDDDGEGLVVYDQYYTCGCRRTRHEYHDGTVTTTAVRHGRRPGGRPGKLVAEEHSEHPV
;
A
#
# COMPACT_ATOMS: atom_id res chain seq x y z
N MET A 1 -18.94 -5.88 -0.96
CA MET A 1 -17.70 -5.46 -1.64
C MET A 1 -17.95 -4.26 -2.56
N VAL A 2 -17.67 -3.06 -2.05
CA VAL A 2 -17.57 -1.83 -2.86
C VAL A 2 -16.10 -1.44 -2.90
N GLY A 3 -15.40 -1.95 -3.92
CA GLY A 3 -14.04 -1.54 -4.20
C GLY A 3 -14.02 -0.15 -4.84
N ASN A 4 -13.70 0.88 -4.07
CA ASN A 4 -13.52 2.23 -4.56
C ASN A 4 -12.12 2.39 -5.17
N ARG A 5 -12.08 2.59 -6.49
CA ARG A 5 -10.87 2.98 -7.23
C ARG A 5 -10.88 4.48 -7.45
N ALA A 6 -9.83 5.16 -7.02
CA ALA A 6 -9.60 6.56 -7.34
C ALA A 6 -8.19 6.74 -7.88
N THR A 7 -8.02 7.65 -8.83
CA THR A 7 -6.70 8.08 -9.29
C THR A 7 -6.19 9.18 -8.37
N PHE A 8 -4.94 9.07 -7.90
CA PHE A 8 -4.34 10.11 -7.07
C PHE A 8 -3.27 10.90 -7.85
N ALA A 9 -3.16 12.19 -7.52
CA ALA A 9 -2.15 13.09 -8.08
C ALA A 9 -0.74 12.65 -7.69
N ALA A 10 0.27 13.11 -8.41
CA ALA A 10 1.64 12.64 -8.24
C ALA A 10 2.12 12.77 -6.78
N ASP A 11 2.29 11.61 -6.12
CA ASP A 11 2.72 11.51 -4.73
C ASP A 11 4.14 10.94 -4.66
N LEU A 12 4.84 11.18 -3.56
CA LEU A 12 6.20 10.70 -3.36
C LEU A 12 6.21 9.18 -3.20
N ALA A 13 6.39 8.46 -4.30
CA ALA A 13 6.50 7.02 -4.27
C ALA A 13 7.70 6.62 -3.41
N PRO A 14 7.66 5.45 -2.75
CA PRO A 14 8.73 5.04 -1.87
C PRO A 14 10.07 5.02 -2.61
N CYS A 15 10.13 4.75 -3.92
CA CYS A 15 11.37 4.86 -4.70
C CYS A 15 12.03 6.26 -4.79
N GLY A 16 11.40 7.29 -4.23
CA GLY A 16 11.87 8.68 -4.27
C GLY A 16 11.43 9.43 -5.52
N LYS A 17 10.51 8.86 -6.31
CA LYS A 17 9.96 9.49 -7.52
C LYS A 17 8.54 9.98 -7.25
N THR A 18 8.26 11.23 -7.57
CA THR A 18 6.90 11.77 -7.52
C THR A 18 6.14 11.27 -8.74
N VAL A 19 5.23 10.32 -8.54
CA VAL A 19 4.46 9.73 -9.64
C VAL A 19 3.00 9.57 -9.25
N GLY A 20 2.11 9.76 -10.21
CA GLY A 20 0.69 9.49 -10.04
C GLY A 20 0.43 7.99 -9.95
N GLY A 21 -0.80 7.65 -9.60
CA GLY A 21 -1.20 6.26 -9.47
C GLY A 21 -2.68 6.08 -9.24
N GLU A 22 -3.03 4.86 -8.88
CA GLU A 22 -4.38 4.44 -8.55
C GLU A 22 -4.41 3.98 -7.10
N CYS A 23 -5.34 4.50 -6.32
CA CYS A 23 -5.67 3.99 -5.01
C CYS A 23 -6.94 3.15 -5.10
N TYR A 24 -6.88 1.98 -4.48
CA TYR A 24 -7.96 1.04 -4.31
C TYR A 24 -8.26 0.97 -2.82
N ARG A 25 -9.53 1.17 -2.48
CA ARG A 25 -10.05 0.99 -1.14
C ARG A 25 -11.18 -0.02 -1.22
N ASP A 26 -11.07 -1.08 -0.45
CA ASP A 26 -12.12 -2.08 -0.28
C ASP A 26 -12.53 -2.11 1.18
N ASP A 27 -13.83 -1.99 1.44
CA ASP A 27 -14.41 -2.30 2.74
C ASP A 27 -15.39 -3.45 2.55
N ASP A 28 -15.22 -4.48 3.36
CA ASP A 28 -16.11 -5.65 3.33
C ASP A 28 -17.27 -5.52 4.32
N GLY A 29 -17.36 -4.40 5.04
CA GLY A 29 -18.38 -4.17 6.07
C GLY A 29 -18.22 -5.03 7.34
N GLU A 30 -17.42 -6.11 7.29
CA GLU A 30 -17.11 -6.99 8.43
C GLU A 30 -15.86 -6.52 9.22
N GLY A 31 -15.49 -5.24 9.11
CA GLY A 31 -14.37 -4.64 9.84
C GLY A 31 -12.98 -4.87 9.25
N LEU A 32 -12.89 -5.49 8.06
CA LEU A 32 -11.68 -5.47 7.25
C LEU A 32 -11.74 -4.32 6.25
N VAL A 33 -10.77 -3.41 6.33
CA VAL A 33 -10.58 -2.35 5.34
C VAL A 33 -9.22 -2.50 4.69
N VAL A 34 -9.23 -2.68 3.37
CA VAL A 34 -8.02 -2.82 2.55
C VAL A 34 -7.81 -1.55 1.75
N TYR A 35 -6.60 -1.02 1.82
CA TYR A 35 -6.18 0.17 1.07
C TYR A 35 -4.90 -0.14 0.30
N ASP A 36 -5.02 -0.30 -1.02
CA ASP A 36 -3.87 -0.46 -1.91
C ASP A 36 -3.64 0.82 -2.71
N GLN A 37 -2.39 1.27 -2.79
CA GLN A 37 -1.96 2.36 -3.65
C GLN A 37 -0.94 1.82 -4.63
N TYR A 38 -1.28 1.85 -5.91
CA TYR A 38 -0.44 1.45 -7.02
C TYR A 38 0.14 2.69 -7.67
N TYR A 39 1.45 2.84 -7.59
CA TYR A 39 2.16 3.93 -8.24
C TYR A 39 2.49 3.53 -9.67
N THR A 40 2.36 4.45 -10.63
CA THR A 40 2.70 4.22 -12.05
C THR A 40 4.17 3.82 -12.28
N CYS A 41 5.06 4.11 -11.33
CA CYS A 41 6.44 3.63 -11.39
C CYS A 41 6.56 2.11 -11.15
N GLY A 42 5.54 1.48 -10.58
CA GLY A 42 5.51 0.07 -10.17
C GLY A 42 5.73 -0.15 -8.67
N CYS A 43 5.78 0.91 -7.86
CA CYS A 43 5.71 0.78 -6.40
C CYS A 43 4.27 0.46 -5.99
N ARG A 44 4.10 -0.22 -4.85
CA ARG A 44 2.79 -0.41 -4.23
C ARG A 44 2.86 -0.12 -2.73
N ARG A 45 1.77 0.37 -2.16
CA ARG A 45 1.61 0.49 -0.71
C ARG A 45 0.27 -0.12 -0.33
N THR A 46 0.27 -1.05 0.60
CA THR A 46 -0.92 -1.78 1.03
C THR A 46 -1.12 -1.52 2.51
N ARG A 47 -2.30 -1.08 2.93
CA ARG A 47 -2.68 -0.89 4.33
C ARG A 47 -3.93 -1.72 4.60
N HIS A 48 -3.82 -2.65 5.54
CA HIS A 48 -4.93 -3.43 6.04
C HIS A 48 -5.29 -2.95 7.43
N GLU A 49 -6.56 -2.68 7.66
CA GLU A 49 -7.12 -2.39 8.96
C GLU A 49 -8.07 -3.54 9.30
N TYR A 50 -7.78 -4.23 10.39
CA TYR A 50 -8.53 -5.41 10.83
C TYR A 50 -9.56 -5.01 11.90
N HIS A 51 -10.54 -5.88 12.10
CA HIS A 51 -11.63 -5.66 13.06
C HIS A 51 -11.13 -5.45 14.50
N ASP A 52 -10.00 -6.07 14.85
CA ASP A 52 -9.37 -5.94 16.17
C ASP A 52 -8.63 -4.59 16.37
N GLY A 53 -8.72 -3.66 15.41
CA GLY A 53 -7.99 -2.40 15.43
C GLY A 53 -6.52 -2.52 15.05
N THR A 54 -6.07 -3.73 14.69
CA THR A 54 -4.74 -3.97 14.14
C THR A 54 -4.63 -3.28 12.78
N VAL A 55 -3.54 -2.55 12.57
CA VAL A 55 -3.24 -1.93 11.28
C VAL A 55 -1.91 -2.47 10.78
N THR A 56 -1.95 -3.07 9.60
CA THR A 56 -0.77 -3.56 8.90
C THR A 56 -0.53 -2.70 7.67
N THR A 57 0.54 -1.91 7.68
CA THR A 57 0.94 -1.10 6.52
C THR A 57 2.21 -1.67 5.92
N THR A 58 2.16 -2.06 4.66
CA THR A 58 3.31 -2.55 3.89
C THR A 58 3.57 -1.65 2.69
N ALA A 59 4.85 -1.40 2.40
CA ALA A 59 5.26 -0.63 1.22
C ALA A 59 6.30 -1.42 0.43
N VAL A 60 6.02 -1.64 -0.85
CA VAL A 60 6.90 -2.35 -1.78
C VAL A 60 7.40 -1.37 -2.83
N ARG A 61 8.72 -1.25 -2.96
CA ARG A 61 9.32 -0.47 -4.05
C ARG A 61 9.48 -1.32 -5.29
N HIS A 62 9.29 -0.71 -6.45
CA HIS A 62 9.65 -1.33 -7.72
C HIS A 62 11.14 -1.74 -7.74
N GLY A 63 11.40 -3.02 -7.95
CA GLY A 63 12.76 -3.56 -7.93
C GLY A 63 13.46 -3.38 -9.28
N ARG A 64 14.13 -2.24 -9.50
CA ARG A 64 15.21 -2.16 -10.51
C ARG A 64 16.51 -1.70 -9.84
N ARG A 65 17.22 -2.65 -9.23
CA ARG A 65 18.68 -2.56 -9.15
C ARG A 65 19.28 -3.41 -10.28
N PRO A 66 20.31 -2.92 -11.00
CA PRO A 66 21.11 -3.79 -11.85
C PRO A 66 21.84 -4.78 -10.93
N GLY A 67 21.39 -6.05 -10.88
CA GLY A 67 21.98 -7.07 -9.99
C GLY A 67 21.02 -8.00 -9.24
N GLY A 68 19.73 -8.08 -9.58
CA GLY A 68 18.94 -9.29 -9.31
C GLY A 68 18.43 -9.53 -7.88
N ARG A 69 17.73 -8.58 -7.27
CA ARG A 69 16.77 -8.90 -6.18
C ARG A 69 15.38 -8.38 -6.56
N PRO A 70 14.31 -9.22 -6.54
CA PRO A 70 12.95 -8.74 -6.75
C PRO A 70 12.55 -7.74 -5.65
N GLY A 71 11.59 -6.86 -5.97
CA GLY A 71 11.21 -5.69 -5.18
C GLY A 71 11.22 -5.95 -3.67
N LYS A 72 12.13 -5.30 -2.95
CA LYS A 72 12.21 -5.43 -1.50
C LYS A 72 11.00 -4.73 -0.88
N LEU A 73 10.36 -5.41 0.09
CA LEU A 73 9.57 -4.73 1.11
C LEU A 73 10.47 -3.69 1.77
N VAL A 74 10.00 -2.45 1.76
CA VAL A 74 10.77 -1.29 2.24
C VAL A 74 10.32 -0.88 3.61
N ALA A 75 9.03 -1.07 3.91
CA ALA A 75 8.47 -0.85 5.22
C ALA A 75 7.35 -1.86 5.44
N GLU A 76 7.37 -2.48 6.61
CA GLU A 76 6.25 -3.21 7.20
C GLU A 76 6.06 -2.64 8.59
N GLU A 77 4.92 -2.00 8.79
CA GLU A 77 4.52 -1.44 10.07
C GLU A 77 3.30 -2.25 10.54
N HIS A 78 3.48 -2.99 11.62
CA HIS A 78 2.42 -3.72 12.30
C HIS A 78 2.12 -2.96 13.58
N SER A 79 1.02 -2.23 13.61
CA SER A 79 0.52 -1.57 14.81
C SER A 79 -0.62 -2.39 15.36
N GLU A 80 -0.30 -3.23 16.33
CA GLU A 80 -1.25 -3.82 17.25
C GLU A 80 -1.66 -2.74 18.26
N HIS A 81 -2.94 -2.34 18.25
CA HIS A 81 -3.47 -1.57 19.37
C HIS A 81 -3.62 -2.55 20.55
N PRO A 82 -2.88 -2.39 21.66
CA PRO A 82 -3.21 -3.13 22.86
C PRO A 82 -4.57 -2.61 23.34
N VAL A 83 -5.56 -3.51 23.32
CA VAL A 83 -6.87 -3.30 23.94
C VAL A 83 -6.76 -3.13 25.45
#